data_AF-A0A1K0GCW5-F1
#
_entry.id   AF-A0A1K0GCW5-F1
#
_cell.length_a   1.000
_cell.length_b   1.000
_cell.length_c   1.000
_cell.angle_alpha   90.00
_cell.angle_beta   90.00
_cell.angle_gamma   90.00
#
_symmetry.space_group_name_H-M   'P 1'
#
loop_
_entity.id
_entity.type
_entity.pdbx_description
1 polymer ?
#
loop_
_entity_poly.entity_id
_entity_poly.type
_entity_poly.pdbx_seq_one_letter_code
_entity_poly.pdbx_strand_id
1 'polypeptide(L)'
;MPPQPNDLHTANNPSLEDSSDDQAETILVPVEHQGIAKHDTPSSNDSDSDNSKPNEPLLDLNNINKMNINTLQNMLTQSTLRKRAKTSLYKLPSKCHAFLHEVAQLNNALKDTPKLTTKNWYAWNPRFWDILATWSLALKHLNGITKLGDRKYDQRLDAKLHTIIQSSAKLISQDNVNYLFMQSANAKSWRIHELYNQLKKDLTKMEHIAESTLLYKGSKICMFNADVHKFSTDLDEHWAKAETMGFNLT
;
A
#
# COMPACT_ATOMS: atom_id res chain seq x y z
N MET A 1 58.52 -23.22 -21.79
CA MET A 1 58.04 -23.40 -20.40
C MET A 1 57.40 -22.10 -19.93
N PRO A 2 56.10 -22.08 -19.64
CA PRO A 2 55.44 -21.00 -18.91
C PRO A 2 55.17 -21.41 -17.44
N PRO A 3 55.01 -20.48 -16.47
CA PRO A 3 54.63 -20.84 -15.11
C PRO A 3 53.10 -20.91 -14.97
N GLN A 4 52.61 -22.01 -14.40
CA GLN A 4 51.25 -22.13 -13.84
C GLN A 4 51.17 -21.40 -12.49
N PRO A 5 50.00 -20.83 -12.12
CA PRO A 5 49.62 -20.70 -10.73
C PRO A 5 48.70 -21.85 -10.31
N ASN A 6 49.09 -22.50 -9.22
CA ASN A 6 48.45 -23.65 -8.60
C ASN A 6 47.12 -23.30 -7.92
N ASP A 7 46.17 -24.24 -8.04
CA ASP A 7 45.11 -24.52 -7.07
C ASP A 7 45.68 -24.95 -5.69
N LEU A 8 44.78 -25.12 -4.71
CA LEU A 8 44.88 -25.71 -3.34
C LEU A 8 44.51 -24.64 -2.28
N HIS A 9 43.57 -24.79 -1.35
CA HIS A 9 42.82 -25.97 -0.89
C HIS A 9 41.61 -25.52 -0.04
N THR A 10 40.52 -26.30 -0.15
CA THR A 10 39.50 -26.59 0.85
C THR A 10 40.10 -26.95 2.22
N ALA A 11 39.51 -26.49 3.34
CA ALA A 11 38.84 -27.34 4.34
C ALA A 11 38.59 -26.66 5.71
N ASN A 12 37.46 -27.06 6.30
CA ASN A 12 37.14 -27.19 7.73
C ASN A 12 36.36 -26.06 8.44
N ASN A 13 35.06 -26.34 8.55
CA ASN A 13 34.22 -26.10 9.74
C ASN A 13 34.93 -26.52 11.05
N PRO A 14 34.48 -25.98 12.19
CA PRO A 14 33.74 -26.85 13.10
C PRO A 14 32.40 -26.27 13.58
N SER A 15 31.46 -27.21 13.72
CA SER A 15 30.23 -27.18 14.52
C SER A 15 30.55 -27.47 15.99
N LEU A 16 29.74 -26.96 16.93
CA LEU A 16 29.08 -27.67 18.05
C LEU A 16 28.40 -26.61 18.96
N GLU A 17 27.07 -26.67 19.09
CA GLU A 17 26.32 -27.26 20.23
C GLU A 17 26.40 -26.40 21.50
N ASP A 18 25.31 -25.84 22.01
CA ASP A 18 24.12 -26.45 22.65
C ASP A 18 24.21 -26.19 24.17
N SER A 19 23.08 -26.26 24.88
CA SER A 19 22.89 -26.10 26.34
C SER A 19 22.50 -24.69 26.81
N SER A 20 21.52 -24.47 27.69
CA SER A 20 20.46 -25.22 28.41
C SER A 20 19.88 -24.12 29.33
N ASP A 21 18.57 -23.84 29.29
CA ASP A 21 17.55 -24.30 30.24
C ASP A 21 17.65 -23.70 31.67
N ASP A 22 16.46 -23.55 32.26
CA ASP A 22 16.14 -23.13 33.64
C ASP A 22 16.29 -21.65 34.04
N GLN A 23 15.15 -20.97 34.23
CA GLN A 23 14.53 -20.91 35.56
C GLN A 23 13.04 -20.48 35.49
N ALA A 24 12.17 -21.39 35.91
CA ALA A 24 10.86 -21.09 36.46
C ALA A 24 10.95 -21.24 37.99
N GLU A 25 10.57 -20.21 38.75
CA GLU A 25 10.20 -20.34 40.17
C GLU A 25 9.25 -19.18 40.53
N THR A 26 7.93 -19.42 40.62
CA THR A 26 7.12 -19.83 41.78
C THR A 26 6.76 -18.68 42.77
N ILE A 27 5.49 -18.27 42.67
CA ILE A 27 4.50 -17.92 43.72
C ILE A 27 4.97 -17.14 44.97
N LEU A 28 4.34 -15.97 45.18
CA LEU A 28 3.84 -15.56 46.51
C LEU A 28 2.47 -14.85 46.39
N VAL A 29 1.45 -15.46 47.01
CA VAL A 29 0.20 -14.83 47.48
C VAL A 29 0.45 -14.40 48.94
N PRO A 30 -0.22 -13.34 49.45
CA PRO A 30 -1.19 -13.62 50.52
C PRO A 30 -2.53 -12.87 50.40
N VAL A 31 -3.62 -13.62 50.63
CA VAL A 31 -4.68 -13.42 51.67
C VAL A 31 -5.51 -12.11 51.59
N GLU A 32 -6.73 -12.20 51.05
CA GLU A 32 -8.03 -12.28 51.75
C GLU A 32 -8.39 -11.07 52.64
N HIS A 33 -9.46 -10.37 52.27
CA HIS A 33 -10.55 -10.08 53.21
C HIS A 33 -11.89 -10.08 52.48
N GLN A 34 -12.68 -11.11 52.75
CA GLN A 34 -14.13 -11.12 52.57
C GLN A 34 -14.79 -10.16 53.56
N GLY A 35 -15.76 -9.39 53.08
CA GLY A 35 -16.78 -8.73 53.90
C GLY A 35 -18.15 -9.05 53.33
N ILE A 36 -18.81 -10.06 53.90
CA ILE A 36 -20.21 -10.41 53.62
C ILE A 36 -21.11 -9.45 54.42
N ALA A 37 -22.08 -8.83 53.75
CA ALA A 37 -23.31 -8.41 54.39
C ALA A 37 -24.48 -8.60 53.41
N LYS A 38 -25.33 -9.57 53.73
CA LYS A 38 -26.70 -9.74 53.20
C LYS A 38 -27.51 -8.47 53.51
N HIS A 39 -28.43 -8.08 52.61
CA HIS A 39 -29.86 -8.05 52.90
C HIS A 39 -30.68 -7.67 51.65
N ASP A 40 -31.62 -8.56 51.35
CA ASP A 40 -33.01 -8.38 50.89
C ASP A 40 -33.33 -7.64 49.58
N THR A 41 -33.75 -8.47 48.61
CA THR A 41 -34.67 -8.12 47.52
C THR A 41 -36.00 -7.62 48.09
N PRO A 42 -36.65 -6.64 47.45
CA PRO A 42 -37.84 -7.04 46.69
C PRO A 42 -37.90 -6.39 45.30
N SER A 43 -38.35 -7.21 44.35
CA SER A 43 -39.32 -6.87 43.30
C SER A 43 -39.12 -5.60 42.48
N SER A 44 -38.92 -5.75 41.16
CA SER A 44 -40.03 -5.46 40.23
C SER A 44 -39.64 -5.78 38.78
N ASN A 45 -40.54 -6.51 38.13
CA ASN A 45 -40.97 -6.37 36.73
C ASN A 45 -39.94 -6.61 35.61
N ASP A 46 -40.09 -7.79 35.01
CA ASP A 46 -40.29 -7.99 33.58
C ASP A 46 -39.89 -6.83 32.66
N SER A 47 -38.88 -7.07 31.84
CA SER A 47 -38.97 -6.84 30.41
C SER A 47 -37.83 -7.58 29.72
N ASP A 48 -38.17 -8.73 29.16
CA ASP A 48 -37.48 -9.32 28.03
C ASP A 48 -37.43 -8.28 26.89
N SER A 49 -36.36 -7.51 26.86
CA SER A 49 -36.03 -6.66 25.72
C SER A 49 -35.33 -7.53 24.69
N ASP A 50 -36.12 -8.34 24.01
CA ASP A 50 -35.79 -8.99 22.76
C ASP A 50 -35.25 -7.92 21.78
N ASN A 51 -33.93 -7.83 21.65
CA ASN A 51 -33.27 -6.98 20.66
C ASN A 51 -33.36 -7.62 19.26
N SER A 52 -34.55 -8.07 18.89
CA SER A 52 -34.85 -8.50 17.54
C SER A 52 -34.75 -7.27 16.64
N LYS A 53 -33.70 -7.24 15.81
CA LYS A 53 -33.69 -6.41 14.61
C LYS A 53 -35.03 -6.67 13.90
N PRO A 54 -35.80 -5.65 13.52
CA PRO A 54 -36.94 -5.91 12.65
C PRO A 54 -36.35 -6.47 11.36
N ASN A 55 -36.67 -7.74 11.06
CA ASN A 55 -36.39 -8.33 9.76
C ASN A 55 -37.04 -7.41 8.73
N GLU A 56 -36.20 -6.71 7.97
CA GLU A 56 -36.63 -5.84 6.90
C GLU A 56 -37.32 -6.73 5.86
N PRO A 57 -38.63 -6.56 5.59
CA PRO A 57 -39.30 -7.40 4.61
C PRO A 57 -38.66 -7.14 3.25
N LEU A 58 -38.09 -8.19 2.65
CA LEU A 58 -37.59 -8.15 1.28
C LEU A 58 -38.79 -7.86 0.37
N LEU A 59 -38.90 -6.62 -0.11
CA LEU A 59 -40.04 -6.19 -0.92
C LEU A 59 -39.98 -6.87 -2.29
N ASP A 60 -40.84 -7.87 -2.49
CA ASP A 60 -41.09 -8.48 -3.80
C ASP A 60 -41.78 -7.48 -4.75
N LEU A 61 -41.41 -7.52 -6.03
CA LEU A 61 -41.89 -6.62 -7.09
C LEU A 61 -43.42 -6.70 -7.25
N ASN A 62 -44.01 -7.87 -7.02
CA ASN A 62 -45.47 -8.05 -7.05
C ASN A 62 -46.20 -7.31 -5.92
N ASN A 63 -45.53 -7.11 -4.78
CA ASN A 63 -46.11 -6.38 -3.65
C ASN A 63 -46.00 -4.86 -3.87
N ILE A 64 -44.95 -4.40 -4.55
CA ILE A 64 -44.75 -2.99 -4.91
C ILE A 64 -45.85 -2.54 -5.88
N ASN A 65 -46.20 -3.34 -6.88
CA ASN A 65 -47.23 -3.00 -7.88
C ASN A 65 -48.65 -2.93 -7.30
N LYS A 66 -48.89 -3.54 -6.12
CA LYS A 66 -50.19 -3.51 -5.43
C LYS A 66 -50.30 -2.37 -4.41
N MET A 67 -49.22 -1.64 -4.15
CA MET A 67 -49.22 -0.55 -3.17
C MET A 67 -49.80 0.74 -3.75
N ASN A 68 -50.54 1.47 -2.92
CA ASN A 68 -51.00 2.79 -3.29
C ASN A 68 -49.82 3.80 -3.30
N ILE A 69 -49.99 4.88 -4.07
CA ILE A 69 -48.96 5.91 -4.28
C ILE A 69 -48.52 6.56 -2.95
N ASN A 70 -49.44 6.76 -2.01
CA ASN A 70 -49.13 7.38 -0.71
C ASN A 70 -48.23 6.48 0.16
N THR A 71 -48.46 5.16 0.14
CA THR A 71 -47.63 4.18 0.85
C THR A 71 -46.22 4.13 0.26
N LEU A 72 -46.11 4.17 -1.07
CA LEU A 72 -44.82 4.25 -1.77
C LEU A 72 -44.06 5.54 -1.42
N GLN A 73 -44.73 6.69 -1.46
CA GLN A 73 -44.14 7.98 -1.10
C GLN A 73 -43.68 8.00 0.37
N ASN A 74 -44.47 7.44 1.29
CA ASN A 74 -44.08 7.35 2.70
C ASN A 74 -42.88 6.44 2.92
N MET A 75 -42.82 5.29 2.25
CA MET A 75 -41.65 4.39 2.32
C MET A 75 -40.40 5.01 1.71
N LEU A 76 -40.53 5.73 0.59
CA LEU A 76 -39.42 6.47 -0.01
C LEU A 76 -38.92 7.58 0.93
N THR A 77 -39.85 8.29 1.57
CA THR A 77 -39.54 9.35 2.55
C THR A 77 -38.87 8.77 3.81
N GLN A 78 -39.37 7.66 4.35
CA GLN A 78 -38.77 6.94 5.47
C GLN A 78 -37.37 6.41 5.12
N SER A 79 -37.19 5.85 3.92
CA SER A 79 -35.92 5.31 3.46
C SER A 79 -34.88 6.41 3.24
N THR A 80 -35.30 7.55 2.68
CA THR A 80 -34.43 8.74 2.52
C THR A 80 -34.11 9.38 3.87
N LEU A 81 -35.05 9.46 4.80
CA LEU A 81 -34.81 9.90 6.18
C LEU A 81 -33.87 8.96 6.93
N ARG A 82 -34.03 7.63 6.82
CA ARG A 82 -33.11 6.65 7.41
C ARG A 82 -31.72 6.70 6.79
N LYS A 83 -31.62 6.92 5.47
CA LYS A 83 -30.32 7.11 4.77
C LYS A 83 -29.64 8.39 5.23
N ARG A 84 -30.41 9.47 5.43
CA ARG A 84 -29.94 10.76 5.96
C ARG A 84 -29.58 10.68 7.46
N ALA A 85 -30.33 9.90 8.23
CA ALA A 85 -30.06 9.65 9.65
C ALA A 85 -28.82 8.77 9.83
N LYS A 86 -28.63 7.75 8.99
CA LYS A 86 -27.38 6.96 8.95
C LYS A 86 -26.17 7.80 8.57
N THR A 87 -26.32 8.85 7.75
CA THR A 87 -25.24 9.81 7.50
C THR A 87 -25.12 10.91 8.56
N SER A 88 -26.15 11.17 9.38
CA SER A 88 -26.14 12.18 10.44
C SER A 88 -25.93 11.65 11.86
N LEU A 89 -25.90 10.33 12.07
CA LEU A 89 -25.56 9.66 13.34
C LEU A 89 -24.05 9.67 13.65
N TYR A 90 -23.24 10.24 12.76
CA TYR A 90 -21.86 10.57 13.07
C TYR A 90 -21.83 11.91 13.77
N LYS A 91 -21.35 11.91 15.02
CA LYS A 91 -21.10 13.12 15.83
C LYS A 91 -20.69 14.29 14.93
N LEU A 92 -21.49 15.35 14.93
CA LEU A 92 -21.12 16.62 14.33
C LEU A 92 -19.75 17.02 14.90
N PRO A 93 -18.67 17.09 14.11
CA PRO A 93 -17.36 17.31 14.68
C PRO A 93 -17.21 18.80 14.98
N SER A 94 -17.06 19.15 16.25
CA SER A 94 -16.47 20.45 16.65
C SER A 94 -15.01 20.61 16.17
N LYS A 95 -14.48 19.63 15.42
CA LYS A 95 -13.16 19.58 14.77
C LYS A 95 -13.18 19.87 13.25
N CYS A 96 -14.31 20.27 12.66
CA CYS A 96 -14.41 20.48 11.21
C CYS A 96 -13.38 21.50 10.68
N HIS A 97 -13.08 22.54 11.47
CA HIS A 97 -12.07 23.55 11.11
C HIS A 97 -10.65 22.98 11.09
N ALA A 98 -10.26 22.22 12.12
CA ALA A 98 -8.94 21.59 12.18
C ALA A 98 -8.76 20.61 11.00
N PHE A 99 -9.75 19.77 10.70
CA PHE A 99 -9.68 18.84 9.58
C PHE A 99 -9.49 19.54 8.22
N LEU A 100 -10.30 20.57 7.93
CA LEU A 100 -10.19 21.30 6.66
C LEU A 100 -8.87 22.05 6.54
N HIS A 101 -8.36 22.56 7.67
CA HIS A 101 -7.06 23.20 7.74
C HIS A 101 -5.92 22.22 7.45
N GLU A 102 -5.90 21.02 8.07
CA GLU A 102 -4.90 19.97 7.77
C GLU A 102 -4.92 19.56 6.29
N VAL A 103 -6.12 19.36 5.72
CA VAL A 103 -6.27 19.07 4.29
C VAL A 103 -5.72 20.20 3.43
N ALA A 104 -5.94 21.46 3.82
CA ALA A 104 -5.43 22.61 3.09
C ALA A 104 -3.90 22.72 3.18
N GLN A 105 -3.32 22.48 4.36
CA GLN A 105 -1.87 22.46 4.56
C GLN A 105 -1.20 21.38 3.72
N LEU A 106 -1.74 20.15 3.75
CA LEU A 106 -1.25 19.04 2.94
C LEU A 106 -1.28 19.37 1.44
N ASN A 107 -2.40 19.93 0.96
CA ASN A 107 -2.49 20.34 -0.44
C ASN A 107 -1.49 21.44 -0.80
N ASN A 108 -1.28 22.42 0.08
CA ASN A 108 -0.31 23.48 -0.17
C ASN A 108 1.11 22.94 -0.21
N ALA A 109 1.51 22.08 0.72
CA ALA A 109 2.84 21.46 0.72
C ALA A 109 3.09 20.60 -0.53
N LEU A 110 2.04 19.95 -1.05
CA LEU A 110 2.12 19.16 -2.27
C LEU A 110 2.10 19.97 -3.57
N LYS A 111 1.77 21.28 -3.54
CA LYS A 111 1.83 22.13 -4.74
C LYS A 111 3.25 22.25 -5.27
N ASP A 112 4.22 22.33 -4.36
CA ASP A 112 5.63 22.49 -4.69
C ASP A 112 6.33 21.15 -4.92
N THR A 113 5.63 20.03 -4.67
CA THR A 113 6.14 18.69 -4.95
C THR A 113 5.95 18.37 -6.44
N PRO A 114 6.98 17.87 -7.15
CA PRO A 114 6.82 17.41 -8.51
C PRO A 114 5.66 16.42 -8.66
N LYS A 115 4.94 16.47 -9.79
CA LYS A 115 3.87 15.50 -10.04
C LYS A 115 4.45 14.08 -10.08
N LEU A 116 3.71 13.13 -9.51
CA LEU A 116 4.11 11.73 -9.51
C LEU A 116 4.10 11.17 -10.94
N THR A 117 5.20 10.55 -11.33
CA THR A 117 5.40 9.91 -12.63
C THR A 117 5.98 8.51 -12.46
N THR A 118 6.06 7.76 -13.56
CA THR A 118 6.71 6.43 -13.58
C THR A 118 8.20 6.47 -13.22
N LYS A 119 8.85 7.64 -13.33
CA LYS A 119 10.31 7.79 -13.20
C LYS A 119 10.77 8.40 -11.88
N ASN A 120 9.87 9.03 -11.12
CA ASN A 120 10.27 9.80 -9.94
C ASN A 120 9.76 9.24 -8.62
N TRP A 121 9.28 7.99 -8.58
CA TRP A 121 8.73 7.36 -7.38
C TRP A 121 9.65 7.49 -6.16
N TYR A 122 10.96 7.19 -6.29
CA TYR A 122 11.90 7.24 -5.16
C TYR A 122 12.24 8.64 -4.67
N ALA A 123 12.09 9.66 -5.52
CA ALA A 123 12.24 11.05 -5.11
C ALA A 123 10.94 11.61 -4.53
N TRP A 124 9.80 11.18 -5.09
CA TRP A 124 8.47 11.62 -4.70
C TRP A 124 8.02 11.02 -3.37
N ASN A 125 8.26 9.72 -3.19
CA ASN A 125 7.74 8.97 -2.04
C ASN A 125 8.26 9.50 -0.70
N PRO A 126 9.56 9.65 -0.45
CA PRO A 126 10.06 10.21 0.81
C PRO A 126 9.45 11.58 1.13
N ARG A 127 9.37 12.46 0.12
CA ARG A 127 8.76 13.80 0.28
C ARG A 127 7.28 13.71 0.66
N PHE A 128 6.53 12.81 0.03
CA PHE A 128 5.13 12.59 0.38
C PHE A 128 4.96 12.10 1.83
N TRP A 129 5.82 11.19 2.29
CA TRP A 129 5.85 10.73 3.67
C TRP A 129 6.22 11.84 4.66
N ASP A 130 7.23 12.64 4.35
CA ASP A 130 7.67 13.76 5.20
C ASP A 130 6.54 14.77 5.40
N ILE A 131 5.83 15.11 4.32
CA ILE A 131 4.67 16.00 4.39
C ILE A 131 3.57 15.36 5.25
N LEU A 132 3.27 14.08 5.05
CA LEU A 132 2.23 13.38 5.81
C LEU A 132 2.60 13.13 7.27
N ALA A 133 3.88 13.09 7.63
CA ALA A 133 4.33 12.86 9.00
C ALA A 133 3.81 13.95 9.96
N THR A 134 3.57 15.15 9.44
CA THR A 134 2.93 16.25 10.19
C THR A 134 1.49 15.93 10.61
N TRP A 135 0.81 15.02 9.90
CA TRP A 135 -0.57 14.62 10.16
C TRP A 135 -0.69 13.13 10.50
N SER A 136 -0.44 12.80 11.78
CA SER A 136 -0.41 11.42 12.29
C SER A 136 -1.65 10.57 11.96
N LEU A 137 -2.83 11.18 11.86
CA LEU A 137 -4.06 10.46 11.51
C LEU A 137 -4.07 10.03 10.03
N ALA A 138 -3.64 10.91 9.13
CA ALA A 138 -3.50 10.56 7.72
C ALA A 138 -2.45 9.47 7.52
N LEU A 139 -1.35 9.54 8.27
CA LEU A 139 -0.30 8.51 8.27
C LEU A 139 -0.84 7.12 8.67
N LYS A 140 -1.71 7.05 9.69
CA LYS A 140 -2.34 5.79 10.11
C LYS A 140 -3.27 5.22 9.04
N HIS A 141 -3.99 6.08 8.34
CA HIS A 141 -4.82 5.69 7.20
C HIS A 141 -3.98 5.15 6.04
N LEU A 142 -2.87 5.82 5.69
CA LEU A 142 -1.95 5.39 4.64
C LEU A 142 -1.29 4.05 4.95
N ASN A 143 -0.90 3.83 6.22
CA ASN A 143 -0.34 2.56 6.68
C ASN A 143 -1.37 1.43 6.80
N GLY A 144 -2.67 1.72 6.66
CA GLY A 144 -3.73 0.73 6.86
C GLY A 144 -3.88 0.24 8.30
N ILE A 145 -3.34 0.99 9.28
CA ILE A 145 -3.43 0.66 10.71
C ILE A 145 -4.88 0.72 11.18
N THR A 146 -5.64 1.70 10.69
CA THR A 146 -7.08 1.82 10.92
C THR A 146 -7.85 1.01 9.88
N LYS A 147 -8.52 -0.05 10.30
CA LYS A 147 -9.29 -0.93 9.42
C LYS A 147 -10.70 -0.38 9.21
N LEU A 148 -11.31 -0.77 8.10
CA LEU A 148 -12.71 -0.43 7.81
C LEU A 148 -13.61 -1.07 8.86
N GLY A 149 -14.49 -0.27 9.48
CA GLY A 149 -15.34 -0.70 10.59
C GLY A 149 -14.78 -0.30 11.97
N ASP A 150 -13.51 0.08 12.06
CA ASP A 150 -12.97 0.66 13.29
C ASP A 150 -13.61 2.02 13.55
N ARG A 151 -13.96 2.29 14.81
CA ARG A 151 -14.47 3.62 15.23
C ARG A 151 -13.50 4.76 14.90
N LYS A 152 -12.21 4.45 14.76
CA LYS A 152 -11.14 5.39 14.45
C LYS A 152 -10.96 5.62 12.94
N TYR A 153 -11.59 4.81 12.09
CA TYR A 153 -11.52 4.95 10.64
C TYR A 153 -12.38 6.12 10.19
N ASP A 154 -11.75 7.12 9.58
CA ASP A 154 -12.43 8.25 8.98
C ASP A 154 -12.55 8.07 7.46
N GLN A 155 -13.75 7.71 6.99
CA GLN A 155 -14.02 7.53 5.56
C GLN A 155 -13.87 8.83 4.76
N ARG A 156 -14.13 9.98 5.38
CA ARG A 156 -13.99 11.29 4.73
C ARG A 156 -12.52 11.63 4.54
N LEU A 157 -11.69 11.33 5.55
CA LEU A 157 -10.23 11.46 5.45
C LEU A 157 -9.67 10.56 4.35
N ASP A 158 -10.05 9.28 4.35
CA ASP A 158 -9.62 8.31 3.35
C ASP A 158 -9.92 8.79 1.92
N ALA A 159 -11.15 9.25 1.66
CA ALA A 159 -11.55 9.81 0.37
C ALA A 159 -10.78 11.09 -0.01
N LYS A 160 -10.45 11.94 0.96
CA LYS A 160 -9.64 13.15 0.72
C LYS A 160 -8.20 12.81 0.37
N LEU A 161 -7.56 11.90 1.11
CA LEU A 161 -6.21 11.44 0.80
C LEU A 161 -6.16 10.79 -0.58
N HIS A 162 -7.18 9.99 -0.94
CA HIS A 162 -7.29 9.39 -2.26
C HIS A 162 -7.29 10.46 -3.37
N THR A 163 -8.13 11.50 -3.20
CA THR A 163 -8.19 12.62 -4.14
C THR A 163 -6.85 13.36 -4.23
N ILE A 164 -6.16 13.53 -3.11
CA ILE A 164 -4.86 14.21 -3.05
C ILE A 164 -3.81 13.42 -3.84
N ILE A 165 -3.67 12.11 -3.60
CA ILE A 165 -2.72 11.27 -4.35
C ILE A 165 -3.06 11.31 -5.85
N GLN A 166 -4.34 11.16 -6.22
CA GLN A 166 -4.75 11.27 -7.63
C GLN A 166 -4.38 12.62 -8.25
N SER A 167 -4.59 13.73 -7.53
CA SER A 167 -4.23 15.07 -8.00
C SER A 167 -2.72 15.29 -8.13
N SER A 168 -1.93 14.60 -7.32
CA SER A 168 -0.46 14.62 -7.39
C SER A 168 0.07 13.85 -8.60
N ALA A 169 -0.69 12.89 -9.12
CA ALA A 169 -0.37 12.12 -10.33
C ALA A 169 -0.94 12.71 -11.62
N LYS A 170 -1.87 13.67 -11.53
CA LYS A 170 -2.57 14.26 -12.68
C LYS A 170 -1.62 15.10 -13.54
N LEU A 171 -0.96 14.42 -14.47
CA LEU A 171 -0.03 14.98 -15.44
C LEU A 171 -0.41 14.50 -16.85
N ILE A 172 -0.32 15.39 -17.84
CA ILE A 172 -0.46 15.05 -19.26
C ILE A 172 0.96 14.89 -19.81
N SER A 173 1.51 13.69 -19.74
CA SER A 173 2.85 13.36 -20.24
C SER A 173 2.96 11.87 -20.58
N GLN A 174 4.05 11.48 -21.24
CA GLN A 174 4.33 10.08 -21.54
C GLN A 174 4.60 9.24 -20.28
N ASP A 175 5.07 9.88 -19.21
CA ASP A 175 5.39 9.24 -17.92
C ASP A 175 4.21 9.34 -16.92
N ASN A 176 3.00 9.65 -17.39
CA ASN A 176 1.85 9.78 -16.52
C ASN A 176 1.47 8.44 -15.89
N VAL A 177 0.99 8.49 -14.65
CA VAL A 177 0.55 7.30 -13.89
C VAL A 177 -0.96 7.29 -13.67
N ASN A 178 -1.72 8.12 -14.40
CA ASN A 178 -3.17 8.25 -14.23
C ASN A 178 -3.92 6.94 -14.49
N TYR A 179 -3.39 6.12 -15.40
CA TYR A 179 -3.96 4.81 -15.71
C TYR A 179 -3.95 3.86 -14.50
N LEU A 180 -3.03 4.03 -13.53
CA LEU A 180 -2.98 3.24 -12.30
C LEU A 180 -4.17 3.50 -11.37
N PHE A 181 -4.89 4.60 -11.56
CA PHE A 181 -6.09 4.93 -10.78
C PHE A 181 -7.39 4.49 -11.46
N MET A 182 -7.32 4.00 -12.71
CA MET A 182 -8.50 3.54 -13.42
C MET A 182 -8.92 2.16 -12.92
N GLN A 183 -9.97 2.15 -12.11
CA GLN A 183 -10.65 0.91 -11.72
C GLN A 183 -11.70 0.53 -12.76
N SER A 184 -11.99 -0.77 -12.87
CA SER A 184 -13.12 -1.25 -13.66
C SER A 184 -14.43 -0.76 -13.06
N ALA A 185 -15.47 -0.58 -13.89
CA ALA A 185 -16.74 0.03 -13.48
C ALA A 185 -17.44 -0.67 -12.30
N ASN A 186 -17.11 -1.95 -12.05
CA ASN A 186 -17.70 -2.77 -10.99
C ASN A 186 -16.76 -3.00 -9.80
N ALA A 187 -15.53 -2.46 -9.83
CA ALA A 187 -14.59 -2.62 -8.75
C ALA A 187 -14.92 -1.68 -7.59
N LYS A 188 -14.78 -2.20 -6.37
CA LYS A 188 -14.87 -1.39 -5.16
C LYS A 188 -13.71 -0.40 -5.13
N SER A 189 -14.02 0.88 -4.88
CA SER A 189 -13.01 1.93 -4.69
C SER A 189 -11.95 1.48 -3.68
N TRP A 190 -10.70 1.42 -4.12
CA TRP A 190 -9.56 1.19 -3.22
C TRP A 190 -9.54 2.18 -2.06
N ARG A 191 -9.27 1.64 -0.87
CA ARG A 191 -8.89 2.41 0.30
C ARG A 191 -7.52 3.02 0.07
N ILE A 192 -7.19 4.08 0.82
CA ILE A 192 -5.94 4.82 0.56
C ILE A 192 -4.69 3.94 0.67
N HIS A 193 -4.62 3.04 1.65
CA HIS A 193 -3.49 2.12 1.81
C HIS A 193 -3.41 1.09 0.66
N GLU A 194 -4.55 0.62 0.15
CA GLU A 194 -4.61 -0.31 -0.98
C GLU A 194 -4.08 0.37 -2.24
N LEU A 195 -4.58 1.58 -2.52
CA LEU A 195 -4.11 2.41 -3.62
C LEU A 195 -2.61 2.67 -3.51
N TYR A 196 -2.15 3.10 -2.35
CA TYR A 196 -0.75 3.45 -2.14
C TYR A 196 0.17 2.22 -2.28
N ASN A 197 -0.23 1.05 -1.75
CA ASN A 197 0.51 -0.20 -1.93
C ASN A 197 0.56 -0.64 -3.39
N GLN A 198 -0.54 -0.47 -4.13
CA GLN A 198 -0.58 -0.77 -5.55
C GLN A 198 0.35 0.15 -6.35
N LEU A 199 0.32 1.47 -6.08
CA LEU A 199 1.26 2.42 -6.68
C LEU A 199 2.71 2.04 -6.40
N LYS A 200 3.04 1.73 -5.15
CA LYS A 200 4.38 1.27 -4.78
C LYS A 200 4.79 0.06 -5.62
N LYS A 201 3.95 -0.97 -5.66
CA LYS A 201 4.23 -2.21 -6.38
C LYS A 201 4.47 -1.98 -7.88
N ASP A 202 3.60 -1.22 -8.53
CA ASP A 202 3.67 -1.03 -9.99
C ASP A 202 4.83 -0.12 -10.38
N LEU A 203 5.10 0.93 -9.61
CA LEU A 203 6.15 1.90 -9.91
C LEU A 203 7.55 1.36 -9.63
N THR A 204 7.73 0.54 -8.59
CA THR A 204 9.02 -0.16 -8.38
C THR A 204 9.25 -1.27 -9.41
N LYS A 205 8.19 -1.94 -9.88
CA LYS A 205 8.30 -2.96 -10.93
C LYS A 205 8.77 -2.36 -12.26
N MET A 206 8.25 -1.18 -12.64
CA MET A 206 8.66 -0.51 -13.88
C MET A 206 10.14 -0.13 -13.89
N GLU A 207 10.66 0.32 -12.76
CA GLU A 207 12.09 0.64 -12.64
C GLU A 207 12.96 -0.60 -12.83
N HIS A 208 12.65 -1.71 -12.16
CA HIS A 208 13.41 -2.95 -12.35
C HIS A 208 13.40 -3.43 -13.81
N ILE A 209 12.29 -3.23 -14.54
CA ILE A 209 12.23 -3.52 -15.97
C ILE A 209 13.15 -2.58 -16.76
N ALA A 210 13.19 -1.29 -16.42
CA ALA A 210 14.06 -0.32 -17.06
C ALA A 210 15.54 -0.62 -16.81
N GLU A 211 15.93 -0.91 -15.56
CA GLU A 211 17.28 -1.32 -15.18
C GLU A 211 17.70 -2.59 -15.93
N SER A 212 16.84 -3.62 -15.92
CA SER A 212 17.11 -4.88 -16.63
C SER A 212 17.25 -4.66 -18.14
N THR A 213 16.46 -3.77 -18.72
CA THR A 213 16.55 -3.42 -20.15
C THR A 213 17.87 -2.71 -20.47
N LEU A 214 18.33 -1.80 -19.60
CA LEU A 214 19.62 -1.13 -19.76
C LEU A 214 20.78 -2.11 -19.62
N LEU A 215 20.75 -3.00 -18.62
CA LEU A 215 21.75 -4.05 -18.44
C LEU A 215 21.83 -4.98 -19.65
N TYR A 216 20.69 -5.41 -20.19
CA TYR A 216 20.63 -6.24 -21.40
C TYR A 216 21.21 -5.52 -22.63
N LYS A 217 20.92 -4.23 -22.80
CA LYS A 217 21.52 -3.43 -23.88
C LYS A 217 23.03 -3.28 -23.70
N GLY A 218 23.48 -3.03 -22.48
CA GLY A 218 24.90 -2.95 -22.11
C GLY A 218 25.63 -4.26 -22.39
N SER A 219 25.07 -5.41 -21.98
CA SER A 219 25.66 -6.72 -22.23
C SER A 219 25.78 -7.03 -23.73
N LYS A 220 24.79 -6.64 -24.53
CA LYS A 220 24.83 -6.80 -25.99
C LYS A 220 25.96 -5.97 -26.62
N ILE A 221 26.18 -4.74 -26.17
CA ILE A 221 27.30 -3.89 -26.63
C ILE A 221 28.63 -4.51 -26.24
N CYS A 222 28.76 -5.01 -25.00
CA CYS A 222 29.98 -5.70 -24.55
C CYS A 222 30.28 -6.95 -25.40
N MET A 223 29.26 -7.74 -25.77
CA MET A 223 29.45 -8.89 -26.66
C MET A 223 29.94 -8.48 -28.05
N PHE A 224 29.35 -7.43 -28.65
CA PHE A 224 29.84 -6.93 -29.94
C PHE A 224 31.27 -6.41 -29.87
N ASN A 225 31.65 -5.74 -28.78
CA ASN A 225 33.04 -5.30 -28.61
C ASN A 225 34.01 -6.48 -28.49
N ALA A 226 33.61 -7.57 -27.82
CA ALA A 226 34.43 -8.78 -27.75
C ALA A 226 34.64 -9.40 -29.15
N ASP A 227 33.60 -9.44 -29.98
CA ASP A 227 33.69 -9.91 -31.36
C ASP A 227 34.58 -9.00 -32.23
N VAL A 228 34.50 -7.67 -32.04
CA VAL A 228 35.39 -6.70 -32.71
C VAL A 228 36.85 -6.86 -32.28
N HIS A 229 37.11 -7.06 -30.98
CA HIS A 229 38.46 -7.33 -30.48
C HIS A 229 39.03 -8.64 -31.06
N LYS A 230 38.20 -9.68 -31.14
CA LYS A 230 38.58 -10.95 -31.77
C LYS A 230 38.93 -10.73 -33.24
N PHE A 231 38.08 -10.05 -34.01
CA PHE A 231 38.34 -9.75 -35.42
C PHE A 231 39.62 -8.94 -35.62
N SER A 232 39.88 -7.94 -34.77
CA SER A 232 41.13 -7.17 -34.81
C SER A 232 42.36 -8.07 -34.59
N THR A 233 42.28 -9.00 -33.63
CA THR A 233 43.36 -9.95 -33.33
C THR A 233 43.61 -10.89 -34.51
N ASP A 234 42.55 -11.43 -35.11
CA ASP A 234 42.65 -12.32 -36.28
C ASP A 234 43.28 -11.58 -37.49
N LEU A 235 42.94 -10.29 -37.65
CA LEU A 235 43.50 -9.44 -38.71
C LEU A 235 44.99 -9.15 -38.49
N ASP A 236 45.38 -8.82 -37.25
CA ASP A 236 46.78 -8.60 -36.87
C ASP A 236 47.63 -9.87 -37.06
N GLU A 237 47.09 -11.05 -36.72
CA GLU A 237 47.76 -12.34 -36.93
C GLU A 237 47.95 -12.63 -38.43
N HIS A 238 46.91 -12.42 -39.24
CA HIS A 238 47.00 -12.56 -40.68
C HIS A 238 47.99 -11.58 -41.30
N TRP A 239 48.05 -10.34 -40.79
CA TRP A 239 48.98 -9.33 -41.23
C TRP A 239 50.43 -9.70 -40.92
N ALA A 240 50.73 -10.09 -39.67
CA ALA A 240 52.05 -10.57 -39.27
C ALA A 240 52.50 -11.75 -40.13
N LYS A 241 51.58 -12.67 -40.46
CA LYS A 241 51.86 -13.79 -41.37
C LYS A 241 52.20 -13.31 -42.80
N ALA A 242 51.48 -12.33 -43.33
CA ALA A 242 51.76 -11.78 -44.65
C ALA A 242 53.16 -11.13 -44.72
N GLU A 243 53.55 -10.38 -43.68
CA GLU A 243 54.89 -9.79 -43.57
C GLU A 243 55.99 -10.86 -43.57
N THR A 244 55.80 -11.96 -42.83
CA THR A 244 56.78 -13.07 -42.83
C THR A 244 56.93 -13.76 -44.19
N MET A 245 55.92 -13.65 -45.05
CA MET A 245 55.95 -14.17 -46.42
C MET A 245 56.53 -13.17 -47.43
N GLY A 246 56.99 -12.00 -46.99
CA GLY A 246 57.63 -10.99 -47.83
C GLY A 246 56.67 -10.05 -48.56
N PHE A 247 55.38 -10.06 -48.21
CA PHE A 247 54.43 -9.06 -48.70
C PHE A 247 54.55 -7.78 -47.88
N ASN A 248 55.51 -6.93 -48.25
CA ASN A 248 55.61 -5.57 -47.68
C ASN A 248 54.67 -4.64 -48.46
N LEU A 249 53.63 -4.13 -47.79
CA LEU A 249 52.78 -3.08 -48.32
C LEU A 249 53.46 -1.72 -48.05
N THR A 250 54.34 -1.32 -48.97
CA THR A 250 54.79 0.07 -49.13
C THR A 250 53.73 0.91 -49.82
#